data_AF-A0A0W4ZQ07-F1
#
_entry.id   AF-A0A0W4ZQ07-F1
#
_cell.length_a   1.000
_cell.length_b   1.000
_cell.length_c   1.000
_cell.angle_alpha   90.00
_cell.angle_beta   90.00
_cell.angle_gamma   90.00
#
_symmetry.space_group_name_H-M   'P 1'
#
loop_
_entity.id
_entity.type
_entity.pdbx_description
1 polymer ?
#
loop_
_entity_poly.entity_id
_entity_poly.type
_entity_poly.pdbx_seq_one_letter_code
_entity_poly.pdbx_strand_id
1 'polypeptide(L)'
;MSCSDVSLLLSTIQIALQQSKKSLKDLTSLLPIDKGISLLSLKSHLFLSYLHNLVFLILLKIRGESISEGKYVSIVERLIELRIILEKGVQPIETKLRYQIDKILANVEKHSFSEKAQLEKIDALSYKPNPESLVSEDVLDVKDDSHKQDVYRPPRISSTLPSEYVEHRMQPNHTLRDFITSEMSLAPISEPSIGSNILSYGKRLHSASAQEQRNFERKRQYEEENFVRLPKENKKNKKKRQDFVFGGEDWRILDSELYYPPLIKEGIVSKSLKRTDDQDDGVAGSFGADFRRKKKALAKKLKLKTKKK
;
A
#
# COMPACT_ATOMS: atom_id res chain seq x y z
N MET A 1 37.77 -10.16 35.52
CA MET A 1 37.31 -11.37 34.82
C MET A 1 38.15 -12.52 35.31
N SER A 2 37.54 -13.60 35.80
CA SER A 2 38.31 -14.74 36.28
C SER A 2 38.92 -15.50 35.08
N CYS A 3 40.04 -16.20 35.30
CA CYS A 3 40.74 -16.91 34.22
C CYS A 3 39.83 -17.97 33.53
N SER A 4 38.85 -18.51 34.27
CA SER A 4 37.82 -19.41 33.76
C SER A 4 36.86 -18.72 32.78
N ASP A 5 36.43 -17.49 33.05
CA ASP A 5 35.49 -16.76 32.19
C ASP A 5 36.11 -16.46 30.81
N VAL A 6 37.40 -16.16 30.78
CA VAL A 6 38.16 -15.92 29.55
C VAL A 6 38.26 -17.20 28.72
N SER A 7 38.46 -18.36 29.37
CA SER A 7 38.52 -19.67 28.69
C SER A 7 37.18 -20.07 28.08
N LEU A 8 36.07 -19.76 28.76
CA LEU A 8 34.71 -20.02 28.28
C LEU A 8 34.37 -19.11 27.08
N LEU A 9 34.74 -17.83 27.13
CA LEU A 9 34.57 -16.91 26.01
C LEU A 9 35.40 -17.34 24.79
N LEU A 10 36.63 -17.81 24.98
CA LEU A 10 37.44 -18.33 23.88
C LEU A 10 36.79 -19.57 23.23
N SER A 11 36.27 -20.49 24.05
CA SER A 11 35.62 -21.71 23.55
C SER A 11 34.36 -21.41 22.74
N THR A 12 33.55 -20.46 23.19
CA THR A 12 32.31 -20.05 22.51
C THR A 12 32.61 -19.32 21.20
N ILE A 13 33.62 -18.46 21.17
CA ILE A 13 34.10 -17.82 19.93
C ILE A 13 34.62 -18.87 18.94
N GLN A 14 35.33 -19.90 19.41
CA GLN A 14 35.86 -20.96 18.55
C GLN A 14 34.76 -21.83 17.95
N ILE A 15 33.73 -22.16 18.73
CA ILE A 15 32.53 -22.88 18.24
C ILE A 15 31.80 -22.04 17.20
N ALA A 16 31.59 -20.75 17.45
CA ALA A 16 30.94 -19.85 16.52
C ALA A 16 31.71 -19.72 15.19
N LEU A 17 33.04 -19.66 15.23
CA LEU A 17 33.89 -19.65 14.04
C LEU A 17 33.79 -20.95 13.24
N GLN A 18 33.80 -22.10 13.90
CA GLN A 18 33.67 -23.40 13.24
C GLN A 18 32.30 -23.58 12.59
N GLN A 19 31.23 -23.12 13.24
CA GLN A 19 29.88 -23.14 12.70
C GLN A 19 29.78 -22.25 11.44
N SER A 20 30.29 -21.02 11.54
CA SER A 20 30.32 -20.07 10.42
C SER A 20 31.09 -20.60 9.21
N LYS A 21 32.26 -21.22 9.44
CA LYS A 21 33.09 -21.81 8.37
C LYS A 21 32.38 -22.95 7.63
N LYS A 22 31.53 -23.73 8.29
CA LYS A 22 30.73 -24.78 7.64
C LYS A 22 29.67 -24.17 6.73
N SER A 23 28.88 -23.21 7.22
CA SER A 23 27.83 -22.55 6.44
C SER A 23 28.37 -21.73 5.26
N LEU A 24 29.60 -21.22 5.33
CA LEU A 24 30.22 -20.45 4.24
C LEU A 24 30.43 -21.28 2.96
N LYS A 25 30.74 -22.58 3.10
CA LYS A 25 30.98 -23.48 1.94
C LYS A 25 29.72 -23.67 1.09
N ASP A 26 28.56 -23.68 1.74
CA ASP A 26 27.26 -23.82 1.07
C ASP A 26 26.83 -22.53 0.37
N LEU A 27 27.34 -21.37 0.81
CA LEU A 27 27.04 -20.06 0.23
C LEU A 27 27.96 -19.72 -0.95
N THR A 28 29.18 -20.26 -0.98
CA THR A 28 30.13 -20.02 -2.09
C THR A 28 29.66 -20.58 -3.43
N SER A 29 28.77 -21.58 -3.44
CA SER A 29 28.16 -22.11 -4.67
C SER A 29 27.01 -21.25 -5.22
N LEU A 30 26.57 -20.22 -4.47
CA LEU A 30 25.42 -19.36 -4.81
C LEU A 30 25.82 -18.00 -5.43
N LEU A 31 27.12 -17.74 -5.63
CA LEU A 31 27.65 -16.50 -6.19
C LEU A 31 28.36 -16.86 -7.52
N PRO A 32 27.75 -16.58 -8.68
CA PRO A 32 27.13 -15.29 -8.99
C PRO A 32 25.62 -15.39 -9.25
N ILE A 33 24.89 -14.42 -8.73
CA ILE A 33 23.47 -14.25 -9.03
C ILE A 33 23.37 -13.46 -10.34
N ASP A 34 23.69 -14.09 -11.47
CA ASP A 34 23.65 -13.47 -12.82
C ASP A 34 22.25 -12.95 -13.21
N LYS A 35 21.21 -13.38 -12.48
CA LYS A 35 19.79 -13.08 -12.78
C LYS A 35 19.02 -12.51 -11.58
N GLY A 36 19.69 -11.77 -10.70
CA GLY A 36 19.08 -11.22 -9.48
C GLY A 36 19.05 -9.70 -9.43
N ILE A 37 18.36 -9.17 -8.42
CA ILE A 37 18.36 -7.73 -8.15
C ILE A 37 19.77 -7.34 -7.67
N SER A 38 20.54 -6.68 -8.54
CA SER A 38 21.92 -6.26 -8.28
C SER A 38 22.09 -5.47 -6.98
N LEU A 39 21.07 -4.67 -6.59
CA LEU A 39 21.07 -3.92 -5.32
C LEU A 39 21.26 -4.81 -4.08
N LEU A 40 20.66 -6.00 -4.07
CA LEU A 40 20.73 -6.89 -2.89
C LEU A 40 22.13 -7.49 -2.72
N SER A 41 22.81 -7.77 -3.84
CA SER A 41 24.22 -8.17 -3.84
C SER A 41 25.11 -7.03 -3.36
N LEU A 42 24.91 -5.81 -3.91
CA LEU A 42 25.62 -4.61 -3.47
C LEU A 42 25.45 -4.37 -1.96
N LYS A 43 24.24 -4.48 -1.43
CA LYS A 43 23.97 -4.31 0.01
C LYS A 43 24.73 -5.32 0.86
N SER A 44 24.78 -6.58 0.44
CA SER A 44 25.57 -7.62 1.12
C SER A 44 27.07 -7.27 1.12
N HIS A 45 27.62 -6.87 -0.03
CA HIS A 45 29.02 -6.43 -0.14
C HIS A 45 29.32 -5.18 0.71
N LEU A 46 28.41 -4.21 0.77
CA LEU A 46 28.55 -3.02 1.61
C LEU A 46 28.53 -3.36 3.10
N PHE A 47 27.62 -4.24 3.53
CA PHE A 47 27.62 -4.72 4.92
C PHE A 47 28.88 -5.50 5.26
N LEU A 48 29.38 -6.33 4.34
CA LEU A 48 30.62 -7.07 4.55
C LEU A 48 31.81 -6.10 4.70
N SER A 49 31.89 -5.07 3.85
CA SER A 49 32.91 -4.02 3.97
C SER A 49 32.79 -3.25 5.28
N TYR A 50 31.56 -2.94 5.74
CA TYR A 50 31.31 -2.28 7.02
C TYR A 50 31.76 -3.14 8.21
N LEU A 51 31.39 -4.42 8.22
CA LEU A 51 31.80 -5.38 9.25
C LEU A 51 33.31 -5.60 9.26
N HIS A 52 33.95 -5.66 8.10
CA HIS A 52 35.40 -5.80 8.00
C HIS A 52 36.12 -4.63 8.69
N ASN A 53 35.70 -3.39 8.41
CA ASN A 53 36.27 -2.19 9.03
C ASN A 53 35.97 -2.12 10.53
N LEU A 54 34.81 -2.61 10.96
CA LEU A 54 34.43 -2.69 12.38
C LEU A 54 35.31 -3.72 13.13
N VAL A 55 35.50 -4.91 12.57
CA VAL A 55 36.39 -5.93 13.13
C VAL A 55 37.83 -5.40 13.19
N PHE A 56 38.27 -4.67 12.17
CA PHE A 56 39.59 -4.05 12.17
C PHE A 56 39.76 -3.05 13.33
N LEU A 57 38.74 -2.22 13.62
CA LEU A 57 38.75 -1.37 14.82
C LEU A 57 38.78 -2.16 16.13
N ILE A 58 38.07 -3.29 16.21
CA ILE A 58 38.10 -4.16 17.40
C ILE A 58 39.51 -4.74 17.61
N LEU A 59 40.14 -5.24 16.54
CA LEU A 59 41.51 -5.78 16.60
C LEU A 59 42.51 -4.73 17.07
N LEU A 60 42.40 -3.53 16.52
CA LEU A 60 43.20 -2.39 16.89
C LEU A 60 43.01 -1.98 18.36
N LYS A 61 41.77 -1.96 18.86
CA LYS A 61 41.46 -1.73 20.28
C LYS A 61 42.01 -2.81 21.20
N ILE A 62 41.95 -4.08 20.81
CA ILE A 62 42.50 -5.19 21.57
C ILE A 62 44.03 -5.09 21.66
N ARG A 63 44.69 -4.54 20.63
CA ARG A 63 46.14 -4.34 20.58
C ARG A 63 46.63 -3.19 21.49
N GLY A 64 45.71 -2.36 22.01
CA GLY A 64 46.04 -1.25 22.91
C GLY A 64 46.68 -0.05 22.20
N GLU A 65 46.61 0.01 20.87
CA GLU A 65 47.04 1.18 20.10
C GLU A 65 46.08 2.35 20.37
N SER A 66 46.64 3.55 20.50
CA SER A 66 45.87 4.72 20.90
C SER A 66 45.05 5.26 19.72
N ILE A 67 43.82 5.69 19.99
CA ILE A 67 42.85 6.15 18.98
C ILE A 67 43.37 7.35 18.15
N SER A 68 44.41 8.05 18.62
CA SER A 68 45.03 9.20 17.96
C SER A 68 46.04 8.83 16.86
N GLU A 69 46.35 7.56 16.65
CA GLU A 69 47.25 7.15 15.56
C GLU A 69 46.51 7.26 14.20
N GLY A 70 47.09 7.98 13.24
CA GLY A 70 46.41 8.38 12.00
C GLY A 70 45.76 7.27 11.17
N LYS A 71 46.12 6.00 11.39
CA LYS A 71 45.45 4.83 10.77
C LYS A 71 43.99 4.69 11.20
N TYR A 72 43.68 4.98 12.48
CA TYR A 72 42.32 4.92 13.02
C TYR A 72 41.37 5.90 12.32
N VAL A 73 41.87 7.10 12.03
CA VAL A 73 41.10 8.17 11.39
C VAL A 73 40.59 7.72 10.02
N SER A 74 41.46 7.13 9.18
CA SER A 74 41.07 6.66 7.85
C SER A 74 40.00 5.55 7.88
N ILE A 75 40.07 4.63 8.86
CA ILE A 75 39.08 3.56 9.00
C ILE A 75 37.74 4.12 9.49
N VAL A 76 37.78 5.06 10.43
CA VAL A 76 36.57 5.74 10.94
C VAL A 76 35.90 6.55 9.84
N GLU A 77 36.65 7.30 9.04
CA GLU A 77 36.14 8.01 7.87
C GLU A 77 35.47 7.05 6.88
N ARG A 78 36.13 5.94 6.53
CA ARG A 78 35.54 4.92 5.66
C ARG A 78 34.28 4.29 6.25
N LEU A 79 34.22 4.12 7.58
CA LEU A 79 33.07 3.56 8.27
C LEU A 79 31.89 4.53 8.29
N ILE A 80 32.14 5.83 8.44
CA ILE A 80 31.13 6.90 8.31
C ILE A 80 30.61 6.94 6.86
N GLU A 81 31.49 6.87 5.86
CA GLU A 81 31.11 6.85 4.45
C GLU A 81 30.19 5.66 4.13
N LEU A 82 30.59 4.45 4.53
CA LEU A 82 29.78 3.23 4.35
C LEU A 82 28.43 3.33 5.07
N ARG A 83 28.39 3.95 6.26
CA ARG A 83 27.15 4.17 7.00
C ARG A 83 26.20 5.10 6.26
N ILE A 84 26.71 6.21 5.73
CA ILE A 84 25.93 7.17 4.93
C ILE A 84 25.39 6.49 3.67
N ILE A 85 26.20 5.69 2.97
CA ILE A 85 25.78 4.97 1.77
C ILE A 85 24.65 3.97 2.09
N LEU A 86 24.72 3.26 3.22
CA LEU A 86 23.67 2.32 3.62
C LEU A 86 22.34 3.02 3.96
N GLU A 87 22.38 4.07 4.77
CA GLU A 87 21.18 4.75 5.25
C GLU A 87 20.54 5.68 4.21
N LYS A 88 21.36 6.48 3.52
CA LYS A 88 20.88 7.50 2.58
C LYS A 88 20.91 7.03 1.13
N GLY A 89 21.75 6.05 0.79
CA GLY A 89 21.84 5.52 -0.57
C GLY A 89 20.95 4.29 -0.77
N VAL A 90 21.26 3.20 -0.07
CA VAL A 90 20.62 1.89 -0.30
C VAL A 90 19.17 1.88 0.21
N GLN A 91 18.92 2.37 1.41
CA GLN A 91 17.60 2.32 2.05
C GLN A 91 16.46 2.96 1.22
N PRO A 92 16.58 4.16 0.63
CA PRO A 92 15.51 4.72 -0.22
C PRO A 92 15.32 3.99 -1.56
N ILE A 93 16.34 3.29 -2.06
CA ILE A 93 16.21 2.47 -3.26
C ILE A 93 15.47 1.17 -2.91
N GLU A 94 15.77 0.59 -1.75
CA GLU A 94 15.04 -0.57 -1.25
C GLU A 94 13.56 -0.29 -1.00
N THR A 95 13.20 0.87 -0.44
CA THR A 95 11.79 1.21 -0.26
C THR A 95 11.05 1.30 -1.59
N LYS A 96 11.69 1.82 -2.64
CA LYS A 96 11.13 1.84 -4.01
C LYS A 96 11.02 0.44 -4.62
N LEU A 97 11.98 -0.44 -4.36
CA LEU A 97 11.99 -1.82 -4.88
C LEU A 97 11.23 -2.82 -4.01
N ARG A 98 10.75 -2.41 -2.83
CA ARG A 98 10.09 -3.29 -1.85
C ARG A 98 8.96 -4.10 -2.47
N TYR A 99 8.11 -3.46 -3.27
CA TYR A 99 7.04 -4.17 -3.97
C TYR A 99 7.55 -5.24 -4.94
N GLN A 100 8.65 -4.98 -5.66
CA GLN A 100 9.22 -5.95 -6.59
C GLN A 100 9.85 -7.13 -5.84
N ILE A 101 10.54 -6.86 -4.72
CA ILE A 101 11.11 -7.87 -3.84
C ILE A 101 9.98 -8.74 -3.25
N ASP A 102 8.98 -8.11 -2.65
CA ASP A 102 7.83 -8.79 -2.03
C ASP A 102 7.04 -9.61 -3.07
N LYS A 103 6.93 -9.12 -4.31
CA LYS A 103 6.29 -9.86 -5.41
C LYS A 103 7.09 -11.09 -5.81
N ILE A 104 8.42 -10.99 -5.90
CA ILE A 104 9.28 -12.15 -6.22
C ILE A 104 9.22 -13.17 -5.08
N LEU A 105 9.28 -12.73 -3.83
CA LEU A 105 9.15 -13.60 -2.66
C LEU A 105 7.79 -14.31 -2.64
N ALA A 106 6.70 -13.58 -2.83
CA ALA A 106 5.36 -14.18 -2.90
C ALA A 106 5.22 -15.17 -4.06
N ASN A 107 5.91 -14.95 -5.18
CA ASN A 107 5.93 -15.92 -6.28
C ASN A 107 6.75 -17.17 -5.91
N VAL A 108 7.92 -17.03 -5.26
CA VAL A 108 8.73 -18.17 -4.78
C VAL A 108 7.96 -18.99 -3.74
N GLU A 109 7.26 -18.33 -2.81
CA GLU A 109 6.40 -19.00 -1.83
C GLU A 109 5.25 -19.75 -2.51
N LYS A 110 4.61 -19.14 -3.52
CA LYS A 110 3.56 -19.83 -4.30
C LYS A 110 4.11 -21.00 -5.12
N HIS A 111 5.30 -20.88 -5.70
CA HIS A 111 5.92 -21.96 -6.45
C HIS A 111 6.36 -23.10 -5.55
N SER A 112 6.99 -22.82 -4.41
CA SER A 112 7.35 -23.86 -3.41
C SER A 112 6.11 -24.51 -2.79
N PHE A 113 5.03 -23.75 -2.56
CA PHE A 113 3.75 -24.30 -2.10
C PHE A 113 3.06 -25.10 -3.21
N SER A 114 3.14 -24.67 -4.47
CA SER A 114 2.64 -25.41 -5.62
C SER A 114 3.42 -26.70 -5.86
N GLU A 115 4.73 -26.72 -5.61
CA GLU A 115 5.58 -27.91 -5.73
C GLU A 115 5.27 -28.92 -4.60
N LYS A 116 5.06 -28.42 -3.38
CA LYS A 116 4.54 -29.23 -2.26
C LYS A 116 3.12 -29.73 -2.51
N ALA A 117 2.23 -28.88 -3.03
CA ALA A 117 0.88 -29.27 -3.41
C ALA A 117 0.85 -30.20 -4.64
N GLN A 118 1.84 -30.12 -5.53
CA GLN A 118 2.01 -31.07 -6.64
C GLN A 118 2.51 -32.42 -6.13
N LEU A 119 3.37 -32.45 -5.10
CA LEU A 119 3.76 -33.67 -4.39
C LEU A 119 2.57 -34.28 -3.61
N GLU A 120 1.70 -33.46 -2.99
CA GLU A 120 0.46 -33.94 -2.35
C GLU A 120 -0.63 -34.35 -3.36
N LYS A 121 -0.64 -33.77 -4.58
CA LYS A 121 -1.54 -34.17 -5.68
C LYS A 121 -1.17 -35.52 -6.33
N ILE A 122 -0.08 -36.16 -5.93
CA ILE A 122 0.23 -37.55 -6.32
C ILE A 122 -0.68 -38.54 -5.57
N ASP A 123 -1.44 -38.10 -4.56
CA ASP A 123 -2.53 -38.89 -3.99
C ASP A 123 -3.75 -38.91 -4.93
N ALA A 124 -3.71 -39.81 -5.91
CA ALA A 124 -4.71 -39.98 -6.98
C ALA A 124 -6.14 -40.32 -6.47
N LEU A 125 -6.34 -40.49 -5.16
CA LEU A 125 -7.61 -40.84 -4.53
C LEU A 125 -8.38 -39.64 -3.95
N SER A 126 -7.79 -38.44 -3.87
CA SER A 126 -8.46 -37.27 -3.26
C SER A 126 -9.23 -36.38 -4.25
N TYR A 127 -9.40 -36.81 -5.50
CA TYR A 127 -10.16 -36.06 -6.51
C TYR A 127 -11.67 -36.09 -6.20
N LYS A 128 -12.17 -35.02 -5.58
CA LYS A 128 -13.61 -34.71 -5.58
C LYS A 128 -13.98 -34.03 -6.91
N PRO A 129 -15.13 -34.35 -7.52
CA PRO A 129 -15.61 -33.63 -8.69
C PRO A 129 -15.74 -32.14 -8.36
N ASN A 130 -15.09 -31.28 -9.14
CA ASN A 130 -15.22 -29.83 -9.00
C ASN A 130 -16.37 -29.34 -9.91
N PRO A 131 -17.55 -28.99 -9.36
CA PRO A 131 -18.70 -28.60 -10.17
C PRO A 131 -18.47 -27.27 -10.92
N GLU A 132 -17.46 -26.49 -10.54
CA GLU A 132 -17.07 -25.26 -11.25
C GLU A 132 -16.41 -25.54 -12.61
N SER A 133 -15.85 -26.74 -12.83
CA SER A 133 -15.25 -27.14 -14.12
C SER A 133 -16.26 -27.65 -15.15
N LEU A 134 -17.50 -27.93 -14.73
CA LEU A 134 -18.61 -28.30 -15.63
C LEU A 134 -19.30 -27.07 -16.22
N VAL A 135 -19.01 -25.88 -15.70
CA VAL A 135 -19.37 -24.63 -16.35
C VAL A 135 -18.30 -24.36 -17.39
N SER A 136 -18.58 -24.68 -18.65
CA SER A 136 -17.72 -24.32 -19.77
C SER A 136 -17.52 -22.81 -19.78
N GLU A 137 -16.25 -22.37 -19.70
CA GLU A 137 -15.86 -20.96 -19.86
C GLU A 137 -16.22 -20.38 -21.24
N ASP A 138 -16.66 -21.23 -22.18
CA ASP A 138 -17.22 -20.84 -23.49
C ASP A 138 -18.60 -20.16 -23.41
N VAL A 139 -19.18 -20.00 -22.21
CA VAL A 139 -20.43 -19.23 -22.00
C VAL A 139 -20.21 -17.97 -21.14
N LEU A 140 -18.97 -17.63 -20.76
CA LEU A 140 -18.69 -16.46 -19.90
C LEU A 140 -17.70 -15.43 -20.47
N ASP A 141 -17.54 -15.35 -21.79
CA ASP A 141 -17.02 -14.13 -22.44
C ASP A 141 -17.82 -13.73 -23.70
N VAL A 142 -19.13 -13.99 -23.68
CA VAL A 142 -20.06 -13.16 -24.45
C VAL A 142 -20.19 -11.84 -23.69
N LYS A 143 -19.30 -10.89 -24.00
CA LYS A 143 -19.73 -9.50 -23.99
C LYS A 143 -21.00 -9.46 -24.82
N ASP A 144 -22.11 -9.14 -24.18
CA ASP A 144 -23.33 -8.68 -24.83
C ASP A 144 -23.01 -7.40 -25.64
N ASP A 145 -22.35 -7.59 -26.78
CA ASP A 145 -22.59 -6.83 -28.00
C ASP A 145 -23.82 -7.46 -28.69
N SER A 146 -24.88 -7.70 -27.92
CA SER A 146 -26.21 -7.80 -28.50
C SER A 146 -26.47 -6.45 -29.15
N HIS A 147 -26.65 -6.43 -30.47
CA HIS A 147 -27.24 -5.32 -31.19
C HIS A 147 -28.61 -5.01 -30.56
N LYS A 148 -28.59 -4.16 -29.53
CA LYS A 148 -29.79 -3.52 -28.99
C LYS A 148 -30.32 -2.70 -30.15
N GLN A 149 -31.50 -3.09 -30.64
CA GLN A 149 -32.34 -2.25 -31.49
C GLN A 149 -32.23 -0.80 -31.02
N ASP A 150 -32.17 0.14 -31.98
CA ASP A 150 -32.09 1.59 -31.81
C ASP A 150 -33.28 2.16 -31.01
N VAL A 151 -33.38 1.78 -29.73
CA VAL A 151 -34.24 2.41 -28.75
C VAL A 151 -33.36 3.39 -28.00
N TYR A 152 -33.41 4.64 -28.45
CA TYR A 152 -32.73 5.76 -27.84
C TYR A 152 -33.04 5.80 -26.34
N ARG A 153 -32.02 5.54 -25.51
CA ARG A 153 -32.11 5.73 -24.06
C ARG A 153 -31.57 7.12 -23.74
N PRO A 154 -32.42 8.07 -23.33
CA PRO A 154 -31.96 9.39 -22.97
C PRO A 154 -30.95 9.29 -21.81
N PRO A 155 -29.88 10.11 -21.84
CA PRO A 155 -28.92 10.14 -20.75
C PRO A 155 -29.66 10.51 -19.47
N ARG A 156 -29.40 9.76 -18.39
CA ARG A 156 -29.87 10.15 -17.06
C ARG A 156 -29.04 11.34 -16.60
N ILE A 157 -29.54 12.54 -16.88
CA ILE A 157 -28.97 13.79 -16.36
C ILE A 157 -29.44 13.86 -14.90
N SER A 158 -28.53 13.72 -13.94
CA SER A 158 -28.83 14.09 -12.56
C SER A 158 -29.21 15.57 -12.55
N SER A 159 -30.30 15.96 -11.90
CA SER A 159 -30.69 17.37 -11.79
C SER A 159 -29.60 18.13 -11.04
N THR A 160 -28.69 18.73 -11.79
CA THR A 160 -27.74 19.71 -11.27
C THR A 160 -28.48 21.03 -11.26
N LEU A 161 -28.70 21.58 -10.07
CA LEU A 161 -29.16 22.95 -9.94
C LEU A 161 -28.23 23.87 -10.75
N PRO A 162 -28.75 24.84 -11.52
CA PRO A 162 -27.93 25.85 -12.15
C PRO A 162 -27.04 26.49 -11.09
N SER A 163 -25.79 26.77 -11.43
CA SER A 163 -24.80 27.33 -10.51
C SER A 163 -25.12 28.79 -10.18
N GLU A 164 -26.15 29.03 -9.38
CA GLU A 164 -26.21 30.21 -8.52
C GLU A 164 -25.54 29.81 -7.20
N TYR A 165 -24.38 30.44 -6.95
CA TYR A 165 -23.60 30.41 -5.71
C TYR A 165 -23.77 29.14 -4.88
N VAL A 166 -23.18 28.03 -5.34
CA VAL A 166 -23.02 26.85 -4.49
C VAL A 166 -22.04 27.24 -3.38
N GLU A 167 -22.57 27.69 -2.25
CA GLU A 167 -21.78 27.92 -1.05
C GLU A 167 -20.98 26.66 -0.76
N HIS A 168 -19.65 26.79 -0.81
CA HIS A 168 -18.76 25.73 -0.39
C HIS A 168 -18.95 25.51 1.10
N ARG A 169 -19.83 24.57 1.46
CA ARG A 169 -19.96 24.11 2.84
C ARG A 169 -18.63 23.49 3.24
N MET A 170 -17.86 24.24 4.04
CA MET A 170 -16.66 23.74 4.65
C MET A 170 -17.00 22.48 5.44
N GLN A 171 -16.15 21.46 5.31
CA GLN A 171 -16.34 20.28 6.13
C GLN A 171 -16.18 20.72 7.59
N PRO A 172 -17.16 20.42 8.45
CA PRO A 172 -17.08 20.84 9.82
C PRO A 172 -15.91 20.16 10.52
N ASN A 173 -15.17 20.93 11.30
CA ASN A 173 -14.04 20.42 12.09
C ASN A 173 -14.56 19.40 13.11
N HIS A 174 -14.18 18.12 12.95
CA HIS A 174 -14.60 17.04 13.81
C HIS A 174 -14.12 17.24 15.26
N THR A 175 -12.84 17.59 15.45
CA THR A 175 -12.23 17.83 16.76
C THR A 175 -12.90 18.97 17.52
N LEU A 176 -13.17 20.08 16.83
CA LEU A 176 -13.83 21.24 17.39
C LEU A 176 -15.26 20.88 17.82
N ARG A 177 -15.97 20.10 16.99
CA ARG A 177 -17.30 19.61 17.36
C ARG A 177 -17.26 18.73 18.60
N ASP A 178 -16.32 17.80 18.67
CA ASP A 178 -16.20 16.89 19.80
C ASP A 178 -15.91 17.69 21.10
N PHE A 179 -14.97 18.64 21.05
CA PHE A 179 -14.67 19.56 22.15
C PHE A 179 -15.87 20.41 22.57
N ILE A 180 -16.62 20.98 21.61
CA ILE A 180 -17.84 21.73 21.93
C ILE A 180 -18.85 20.81 22.62
N THR A 181 -19.01 19.57 22.13
CA THR A 181 -20.00 18.66 22.68
C THR A 181 -19.61 18.14 24.06
N SER A 182 -18.34 17.84 24.32
CA SER A 182 -17.89 17.27 25.59
C SER A 182 -17.60 18.33 26.65
N GLU A 183 -16.91 19.42 26.29
CA GLU A 183 -16.39 20.38 27.27
C GLU A 183 -17.24 21.66 27.36
N MET A 184 -17.72 22.20 26.24
CA MET A 184 -18.44 23.49 26.24
C MET A 184 -19.94 23.36 26.44
N SER A 185 -20.52 22.25 25.99
CA SER A 185 -21.96 22.01 26.03
C SER A 185 -22.36 21.36 27.35
N LEU A 186 -23.34 21.96 28.03
CA LEU A 186 -23.96 21.38 29.23
C LEU A 186 -25.05 20.34 28.90
N ALA A 187 -25.38 20.16 27.61
CA ALA A 187 -26.40 19.21 27.20
C ALA A 187 -25.89 17.76 27.32
N PRO A 188 -26.67 16.84 27.92
CA PRO A 188 -26.28 15.44 28.02
C PRO A 188 -26.25 14.79 26.64
N ILE A 189 -25.20 14.01 26.37
CA ILE A 189 -25.05 13.26 25.12
C ILE A 189 -25.68 11.88 25.29
N SER A 190 -26.48 11.46 24.31
CA SER A 190 -27.06 10.13 24.29
C SER A 190 -25.99 9.10 23.88
N GLU A 191 -25.48 8.35 24.85
CA GLU A 191 -24.59 7.23 24.60
C GLU A 191 -25.39 5.92 24.41
N PRO A 192 -25.05 5.09 23.42
CA PRO A 192 -25.66 3.78 23.23
C PRO A 192 -25.22 2.78 24.31
N SER A 193 -25.98 1.69 24.45
CA SER A 193 -25.60 0.59 25.34
C SER A 193 -24.28 -0.08 24.91
N ILE A 194 -23.46 -0.46 25.90
CA ILE A 194 -22.12 -1.05 25.70
C ILE A 194 -22.14 -2.28 24.75
N GLY A 195 -23.24 -3.02 24.71
CA GLY A 195 -23.40 -4.19 23.84
C GLY A 195 -24.02 -3.93 22.47
N SER A 196 -24.79 -2.85 22.27
CA SER A 196 -25.45 -2.58 20.98
C SER A 196 -24.48 -2.16 19.88
N ASN A 197 -23.30 -1.72 20.29
CA ASN A 197 -22.26 -1.16 19.46
C ASN A 197 -21.27 -2.18 18.88
N ILE A 198 -21.44 -3.48 19.15
CA ILE A 198 -20.49 -4.52 18.74
C ILE A 198 -21.02 -5.21 17.49
N LEU A 199 -20.24 -5.17 16.39
CA LEU A 199 -20.58 -5.86 15.15
C LEU A 199 -19.81 -7.15 14.98
N SER A 200 -20.39 -8.06 14.19
CA SER A 200 -19.68 -9.24 13.69
C SER A 200 -18.97 -9.99 14.81
N TYR A 201 -19.62 -10.11 15.97
CA TYR A 201 -19.10 -10.78 17.16
C TYR A 201 -17.72 -10.26 17.63
N GLY A 202 -17.52 -8.94 17.59
CA GLY A 202 -16.27 -8.32 18.07
C GLY A 202 -15.16 -8.21 17.02
N LYS A 203 -15.36 -8.74 15.81
CA LYS A 203 -14.42 -8.51 14.69
C LYS A 203 -14.35 -7.04 14.28
N ARG A 204 -15.43 -6.30 14.55
CA ARG A 204 -15.53 -4.86 14.33
C ARG A 204 -16.37 -4.27 15.44
N LEU A 205 -15.85 -3.31 16.18
CA LEU A 205 -16.70 -2.46 17.00
C LEU A 205 -17.48 -1.58 16.00
N HIS A 206 -18.81 -1.68 15.97
CA HIS A 206 -19.70 -0.80 15.21
C HIS A 206 -19.80 0.55 15.89
N SER A 207 -18.65 1.13 16.17
CA SER A 207 -18.50 2.38 16.88
C SER A 207 -17.12 2.88 16.60
N ALA A 208 -16.69 2.80 15.35
CA ALA A 208 -15.39 3.29 14.96
C ALA A 208 -15.25 4.81 15.14
N SER A 209 -16.39 5.48 15.11
CA SER A 209 -16.56 6.91 15.06
C SER A 209 -18.01 7.19 15.41
N ALA A 210 -18.28 8.19 16.26
CA ALA A 210 -19.64 8.70 16.48
C ALA A 210 -20.37 9.02 15.15
N GLN A 211 -19.61 9.36 14.11
CA GLN A 211 -20.16 9.61 12.77
C GLN A 211 -20.74 8.34 12.10
N GLU A 212 -20.18 7.15 12.35
CA GLU A 212 -20.69 5.92 11.76
C GLU A 212 -22.02 5.49 12.40
N GLN A 213 -22.15 5.65 13.72
CA GLN A 213 -23.39 5.42 14.45
C GLN A 213 -24.51 6.32 13.92
N ARG A 214 -24.25 7.64 13.83
CA ARG A 214 -25.21 8.61 13.25
C ARG A 214 -25.61 8.25 11.81
N ASN A 215 -24.67 7.79 11.00
CA ASN A 215 -24.97 7.35 9.63
C ASN A 215 -25.84 6.09 9.61
N PHE A 216 -25.64 5.15 10.56
CA PHE A 216 -26.46 3.96 10.69
C PHE A 216 -27.88 4.32 11.15
N GLU A 217 -28.02 5.18 12.15
CA GLU A 217 -29.32 5.71 12.59
C GLU A 217 -30.05 6.43 11.46
N ARG A 218 -29.34 7.28 10.71
CA ARG A 218 -29.91 7.96 9.54
C ARG A 218 -30.38 6.99 8.47
N LYS A 219 -29.63 5.90 8.22
CA LYS A 219 -30.06 4.84 7.29
C LYS A 219 -31.28 4.12 7.83
N ARG A 220 -31.32 3.81 9.13
CA ARG A 220 -32.45 3.14 9.78
C ARG A 220 -33.71 4.00 9.71
N GLN A 221 -33.63 5.28 10.06
CA GLN A 221 -34.72 6.24 9.93
C GLN A 221 -35.24 6.27 8.50
N TYR A 222 -34.35 6.34 7.51
CA TYR A 222 -34.74 6.31 6.10
C TYR A 222 -35.46 5.00 5.70
N GLU A 223 -34.96 3.84 6.15
CA GLU A 223 -35.59 2.54 5.89
C GLU A 223 -36.96 2.42 6.58
N GLU A 224 -37.13 3.01 7.76
CA GLU A 224 -38.39 3.00 8.53
C GLU A 224 -39.41 3.99 7.95
N GLU A 225 -38.99 5.19 7.54
CA GLU A 225 -39.85 6.21 6.94
C GLU A 225 -40.34 5.81 5.54
N ASN A 226 -39.45 5.25 4.72
CA ASN A 226 -39.76 4.88 3.34
C ASN A 226 -40.11 3.42 3.15
N PHE A 227 -40.03 2.60 4.22
CA PHE A 227 -40.30 1.16 4.20
C PHE A 227 -39.56 0.39 3.08
N VAL A 228 -38.38 0.88 2.67
CA VAL A 228 -37.56 0.30 1.59
C VAL A 228 -36.13 0.10 2.06
N ARG A 229 -35.59 -1.10 1.84
CA ARG A 229 -34.21 -1.45 2.20
C ARG A 229 -33.19 -0.85 1.24
N LEU A 230 -32.11 -0.30 1.79
CA LEU A 230 -31.00 0.20 0.99
C LEU A 230 -30.10 -0.96 0.51
N PRO A 231 -29.54 -0.87 -0.71
CA PRO A 231 -28.60 -1.86 -1.20
C PRO A 231 -27.28 -1.83 -0.41
N LYS A 232 -26.57 -2.96 -0.39
CA LYS A 232 -25.25 -3.07 0.24
C LYS A 232 -24.27 -2.08 -0.39
N GLU A 233 -23.39 -1.52 0.44
CA GLU A 233 -22.39 -0.56 -0.02
C GLU A 233 -21.43 -1.14 -1.07
N ASN A 234 -21.09 -0.32 -2.07
CA ASN A 234 -20.10 -0.67 -3.09
C ASN A 234 -18.70 -0.89 -2.49
N LYS A 235 -17.91 -1.79 -3.10
CA LYS A 235 -16.50 -2.06 -2.72
C LYS A 235 -15.66 -0.79 -2.57
N LYS A 236 -15.91 0.24 -3.41
CA LYS A 236 -15.25 1.54 -3.35
C LYS A 236 -15.52 2.32 -2.06
N ASN A 237 -16.77 2.29 -1.57
CA ASN A 237 -17.16 2.98 -0.33
C ASN A 237 -16.63 2.23 0.89
N LYS A 238 -16.63 0.90 0.83
CA LYS A 238 -16.09 0.05 1.91
C LYS A 238 -14.61 0.29 2.17
N LYS A 239 -13.80 0.53 1.13
CA LYS A 239 -12.35 0.80 1.27
C LYS A 239 -12.08 2.16 1.94
N LYS A 240 -12.90 3.18 1.71
CA LYS A 240 -12.71 4.51 2.31
C LYS A 240 -12.92 4.55 3.84
N ARG A 241 -13.57 3.54 4.40
CA ARG A 241 -13.89 3.49 5.84
C ARG A 241 -12.75 2.91 6.69
N GLN A 242 -11.71 2.35 6.07
CA GLN A 242 -10.93 1.30 6.74
C GLN A 242 -9.73 1.78 7.57
N ASP A 243 -9.32 3.04 7.49
CA ASP A 243 -7.88 3.28 7.70
C ASP A 243 -7.43 3.73 9.10
N PHE A 244 -8.28 4.25 10.01
CA PHE A 244 -7.77 4.87 11.26
C PHE A 244 -8.75 4.87 12.45
N VAL A 245 -9.17 3.67 12.85
CA VAL A 245 -10.13 3.47 13.94
C VAL A 245 -9.53 2.50 14.93
N PHE A 246 -9.47 2.88 16.20
CA PHE A 246 -8.98 2.04 17.27
C PHE A 246 -9.76 2.34 18.55
N GLY A 247 -10.09 1.32 19.34
CA GLY A 247 -10.80 1.48 20.63
C GLY A 247 -12.29 1.83 20.53
N GLY A 248 -12.74 2.35 19.39
CA GLY A 248 -14.07 2.95 19.27
C GLY A 248 -14.00 4.45 18.95
N GLU A 249 -12.78 4.99 18.90
CA GLU A 249 -12.52 6.37 18.55
C GLU A 249 -11.88 6.49 17.15
N ASP A 250 -12.08 7.65 16.52
CA ASP A 250 -11.45 8.01 15.25
C ASP A 250 -10.07 8.64 15.54
N TRP A 251 -8.99 7.94 15.22
CA TRP A 251 -7.62 8.41 15.45
C TRP A 251 -7.07 9.28 14.31
N ARG A 252 -7.91 9.57 13.31
CA ARG A 252 -7.58 10.46 12.18
C ARG A 252 -7.12 11.85 12.62
N ILE A 253 -7.48 12.25 13.84
CA ILE A 253 -7.10 13.51 14.48
C ILE A 253 -5.58 13.68 14.56
N LEU A 254 -4.82 12.59 14.67
CA LEU A 254 -3.36 12.62 14.81
C LEU A 254 -2.61 12.74 13.47
N ASP A 255 -3.24 12.29 12.37
CA ASP A 255 -2.63 12.23 11.04
C ASP A 255 -3.00 13.44 10.18
N SER A 256 -4.17 14.03 10.41
CA SER A 256 -4.52 15.30 9.78
C SER A 256 -3.83 16.43 10.50
N GLU A 257 -2.95 17.14 9.78
CA GLU A 257 -2.48 18.48 10.16
C GLU A 257 -3.70 19.30 10.57
N LEU A 258 -3.79 19.52 11.88
CA LEU A 258 -4.84 20.31 12.48
C LEU A 258 -4.84 21.66 11.74
N TYR A 259 -6.02 22.24 11.62
CA TYR A 259 -6.26 23.61 11.18
C TYR A 259 -6.38 23.85 9.66
N TYR A 260 -7.63 24.15 9.30
CA TYR A 260 -8.11 24.75 8.07
C TYR A 260 -8.08 23.88 6.80
N PRO A 261 -9.25 23.53 6.22
CA PRO A 261 -9.25 23.25 4.80
C PRO A 261 -8.71 24.51 4.09
N PRO A 262 -7.81 24.38 3.10
CA PRO A 262 -7.41 25.54 2.31
C PRO A 262 -8.70 26.20 1.82
N LEU A 263 -8.83 27.51 2.05
CA LEU A 263 -10.03 28.31 1.77
C LEU A 263 -10.53 28.19 0.33
N ILE A 264 -9.72 27.57 -0.55
CA ILE A 264 -10.02 27.35 -1.95
C ILE A 264 -9.74 25.88 -2.27
N LYS A 265 -10.72 24.99 -2.02
CA LYS A 265 -10.81 23.77 -2.83
C LYS A 265 -11.48 24.16 -4.13
N GLU A 266 -10.65 24.42 -5.14
CA GLU A 266 -11.12 24.66 -6.48
C GLU A 266 -12.11 23.56 -6.90
N GLY A 267 -13.33 23.98 -7.18
CA GLY A 267 -14.35 23.13 -7.79
C GLY A 267 -13.81 22.47 -9.05
N ILE A 268 -14.43 21.35 -9.44
CA ILE A 268 -14.05 20.59 -10.63
C ILE A 268 -14.01 21.51 -11.88
N VAL A 269 -14.85 22.55 -11.89
CA VAL A 269 -14.92 23.60 -12.91
C VAL A 269 -13.69 24.53 -12.87
N SER A 270 -13.29 25.07 -11.71
CA SER A 270 -12.07 25.89 -11.62
C SER A 270 -10.80 25.09 -11.86
N LYS A 271 -10.77 23.81 -11.46
CA LYS A 271 -9.69 22.87 -11.83
C LYS A 271 -9.63 22.54 -13.32
N SER A 272 -10.76 22.68 -14.03
CA SER A 272 -10.82 22.53 -15.49
C SER A 272 -10.43 23.81 -16.23
N LEU A 273 -10.73 24.98 -15.65
CA LEU A 273 -10.32 26.30 -16.12
C LEU A 273 -8.82 26.54 -15.90
N LYS A 274 -8.26 26.17 -14.74
CA LYS A 274 -6.82 26.31 -14.49
C LYS A 274 -5.92 25.41 -15.34
N ARG A 275 -6.50 24.44 -16.06
CA ARG A 275 -5.73 23.65 -17.04
C ARG A 275 -5.49 24.41 -18.34
N THR A 276 -6.11 25.58 -18.55
CA THR A 276 -5.98 26.35 -19.79
C THR A 276 -5.01 27.52 -19.70
N ASP A 277 -4.56 27.91 -18.51
CA ASP A 277 -3.79 29.17 -18.32
C ASP A 277 -2.26 29.01 -18.31
N ASP A 278 -1.72 27.80 -18.18
CA ASP A 278 -0.25 27.58 -18.11
C ASP A 278 0.40 27.26 -19.47
N GLN A 279 -0.24 27.58 -20.60
CA GLN A 279 0.35 27.40 -21.93
C GLN A 279 0.05 28.59 -22.85
N ASP A 280 0.83 29.66 -22.67
CA ASP A 280 1.19 30.53 -23.79
C ASP A 280 2.03 29.73 -24.77
N ASP A 281 1.35 29.10 -25.75
CA ASP A 281 1.83 28.92 -27.12
C ASP A 281 0.72 28.27 -27.95
N GLY A 282 0.09 29.09 -28.80
CA GLY A 282 -0.40 28.65 -30.11
C GLY A 282 -1.55 27.65 -30.19
N VAL A 283 -2.66 28.15 -30.75
CA VAL A 283 -3.58 27.42 -31.64
C VAL A 283 -4.65 26.53 -30.95
N ALA A 284 -5.84 27.11 -30.81
CA ALA A 284 -7.16 26.49 -31.00
C ALA A 284 -7.20 24.95 -31.14
N GLY A 285 -7.07 24.23 -30.02
CA GLY A 285 -6.90 22.76 -30.05
C GLY A 285 -7.87 21.94 -29.21
N SER A 286 -8.82 22.55 -28.48
CA SER A 286 -9.65 21.78 -27.53
C SER A 286 -10.90 21.14 -28.16
N PHE A 287 -11.44 21.72 -29.24
CA PHE A 287 -12.59 21.12 -29.95
C PHE A 287 -12.11 20.04 -30.93
N GLY A 288 -12.53 18.79 -30.71
CA GLY A 288 -12.28 17.67 -31.63
C GLY A 288 -11.04 16.81 -31.34
N ALA A 289 -10.33 17.05 -30.22
CA ALA A 289 -9.22 16.19 -29.80
C ALA A 289 -9.67 14.73 -29.56
N ASP A 290 -10.84 14.55 -28.94
CA ASP A 290 -11.42 13.23 -28.71
C ASP A 290 -11.89 12.55 -30.00
N PHE A 291 -12.41 13.34 -30.95
CA PHE A 291 -12.76 12.85 -32.29
C PHE A 291 -11.52 12.36 -33.05
N ARG A 292 -10.42 13.12 -33.01
CA ARG A 292 -9.14 12.74 -33.62
C ARG A 292 -8.55 11.49 -32.98
N ARG A 293 -8.62 11.36 -31.64
CA ARG A 293 -8.22 10.14 -30.92
C ARG A 293 -9.06 8.93 -31.34
N LYS A 294 -10.38 9.09 -31.44
CA LYS A 294 -11.30 8.02 -31.87
C LYS A 294 -11.07 7.61 -33.32
N LYS A 295 -10.82 8.57 -34.22
CA LYS A 295 -10.46 8.33 -35.63
C LYS A 295 -9.13 7.55 -35.74
N LYS A 296 -8.12 7.92 -34.95
CA LYS A 296 -6.81 7.23 -34.92
C LYS A 296 -6.93 5.79 -34.38
N ALA A 297 -7.77 5.57 -33.37
CA ALA A 297 -8.04 4.23 -32.84
C ALA A 297 -8.76 3.33 -33.87
N LEU A 298 -9.73 3.88 -34.62
CA LEU A 298 -10.43 3.17 -35.69
C LEU A 298 -9.48 2.77 -36.82
N ALA A 299 -8.63 3.69 -37.27
CA ALA A 299 -7.63 3.40 -38.31
C ALA A 299 -6.66 2.28 -37.87
N LYS A 300 -6.28 2.24 -36.59
CA LYS A 300 -5.42 1.18 -36.03
C LYS A 300 -6.13 -0.18 -36.03
N LYS A 301 -7.44 -0.22 -35.68
CA LYS A 301 -8.25 -1.45 -35.75
C LYS A 301 -8.41 -1.97 -37.18
N LEU A 302 -8.59 -1.09 -38.17
CA LEU A 302 -8.68 -1.48 -39.57
C LEU A 302 -7.36 -2.09 -40.07
N LYS A 303 -6.22 -1.47 -39.76
CA LYS A 303 -4.89 -2.02 -40.08
C LYS A 303 -4.61 -3.38 -39.43
N LEU A 304 -5.14 -3.61 -38.23
CA LEU A 304 -5.05 -4.91 -37.56
C LEU A 304 -5.95 -5.97 -38.18
N LYS A 305 -7.12 -5.59 -38.72
CA LYS A 305 -8.01 -6.49 -39.47
C LYS A 305 -7.41 -6.88 -40.82
N THR A 306 -6.76 -5.95 -41.53
CA THR A 306 -6.12 -6.25 -42.82
C THR A 306 -4.86 -7.11 -42.69
N LYS A 307 -4.22 -7.14 -41.51
CA LYS A 307 -3.06 -8.01 -41.21
C LYS A 307 -3.46 -9.43 -40.75
N LYS A 308 -4.74 -9.66 -40.47
CA LYS A 308 -5.29 -10.94 -40.01
C LYS A 308 -5.99 -11.75 -41.11
N LYS A 309 -6.04 -11.21 -42.33
CA LYS A 309 -6.36 -11.94 -43.57
C LYS A 309 -5.07 -12.13 -44.34
#